data_AF-A0A936PX24-F1
#
_entry.id   AF-A0A936PX24-F1
#
_cell.length_a   1.000
_cell.length_b   1.000
_cell.length_c   1.000
_cell.angle_alpha   90.00
_cell.angle_beta   90.00
_cell.angle_gamma   90.00
#
_symmetry.space_group_name_H-M   'P 1'
#
loop_
_entity.id
_entity.type
_entity.pdbx_description
1 polymer ?
#
loop_
_entity_poly.entity_id
_entity_poly.type
_entity_poly.pdbx_seq_one_letter_code
_entity_poly.pdbx_strand_id
1 'polypeptide(L)'
;MGPLGLWWVGLWPMGACAGLQPAPMDEVTLISEVSRLHRASYDAWATEGEPEALYDVLSGVWAGQALTEQYVSQRVGLARLRAAKGGLALRGHRVEEATLTRLNADGATVRLRWIVGGQVTHEGHSHDRVSRYEAVYDVAFTPEGPRLVGVWPKDQRRLAAPPPDAERWFIEDVIDPMMEANTDAPRTLDALRGGP
;
A
#
# COMPACT_ATOMS: atom_id res chain seq x y z
N MET A 1 46.06 55.48 26.90
CA MET A 1 45.86 55.21 25.45
C MET A 1 46.37 53.80 25.20
N GLY A 2 45.61 52.78 24.81
CA GLY A 2 44.19 52.62 24.44
C GLY A 2 43.55 51.39 25.14
N PRO A 3 42.27 51.09 24.87
CA PRO A 3 41.42 50.38 25.83
C PRO A 3 41.36 48.85 25.62
N LEU A 4 40.99 48.20 26.72
CA LEU A 4 40.68 46.78 26.89
C LEU A 4 39.51 46.37 25.99
N GLY A 5 39.74 45.39 25.12
CA GLY A 5 38.68 44.70 24.35
C GLY A 5 38.04 43.58 25.17
N LEU A 6 36.92 43.89 25.81
CA LEU A 6 36.00 42.90 26.39
C LEU A 6 35.24 42.20 25.26
N TRP A 7 35.60 40.95 24.98
CA TRP A 7 34.80 40.07 24.13
C TRP A 7 33.60 39.57 24.94
N TRP A 8 32.44 40.16 24.69
CA TRP A 8 31.16 39.61 25.12
C TRP A 8 30.91 38.32 24.34
N VAL A 9 31.15 37.17 24.97
CA VAL A 9 30.57 35.89 24.54
C VAL A 9 29.09 35.96 24.91
N GLY A 10 28.26 36.32 23.93
CA GLY A 10 26.82 36.22 24.08
C GLY A 10 26.43 34.77 24.36
N LEU A 11 25.95 34.50 25.57
CA LEU A 11 25.13 33.32 25.83
C LEU A 11 23.85 33.50 25.01
N TRP A 12 23.78 32.85 23.85
CA TRP A 12 22.47 32.55 23.29
C TRP A 12 21.77 31.58 24.22
N PRO A 13 20.55 31.88 24.69
CA PRO A 13 19.75 30.87 25.35
C PRO A 13 19.55 29.76 24.32
N MET A 14 20.07 28.57 24.62
CA MET A 14 19.61 27.35 23.98
C MET A 14 18.14 27.23 24.32
N GLY A 15 17.29 27.78 23.46
CA GLY A 15 15.85 27.54 23.49
C GLY A 15 15.68 26.03 23.42
N ALA A 16 15.29 25.44 24.54
CA ALA A 16 14.85 24.06 24.55
C ALA A 16 13.71 23.99 23.53
N CYS A 17 13.95 23.34 22.39
CA CYS A 17 12.89 22.77 21.59
C CYS A 17 12.22 21.73 22.49
N ALA A 18 11.27 22.17 23.31
CA ALA A 18 10.28 21.30 23.90
C ALA A 18 9.52 20.72 22.70
N GLY A 19 10.05 19.61 22.17
CA GLY A 19 9.42 18.86 21.11
C GLY A 19 8.02 18.55 21.59
N LEU A 20 7.03 18.97 20.81
CA LEU A 20 5.63 18.66 21.06
C LEU A 20 5.56 17.12 21.03
N GLN A 21 5.58 16.48 22.18
CA GLN A 21 5.37 15.03 22.23
C GLN A 21 3.96 14.80 21.69
N PRO A 22 3.79 13.97 20.65
CA PRO A 22 2.47 13.65 20.15
C PRO A 22 1.63 13.08 21.30
N ALA A 23 0.33 13.40 21.31
CA ALA A 23 -0.58 12.86 22.31
C ALA A 23 -0.47 11.33 22.35
N PRO A 24 -0.49 10.70 23.54
CA PRO A 24 -0.41 9.25 23.65
C PRO A 24 -1.54 8.61 22.84
N MET A 25 -1.18 7.80 21.86
CA MET A 25 -2.10 7.07 21.01
C MET A 25 -2.50 5.76 21.71
N ASP A 26 -3.80 5.49 21.80
CA ASP A 26 -4.28 4.21 22.31
C ASP A 26 -4.03 3.08 21.28
N GLU A 27 -4.05 1.84 21.76
CA GLU A 27 -3.75 0.66 20.96
C GLU A 27 -4.68 0.50 19.75
N VAL A 28 -5.98 0.78 19.90
CA VAL A 28 -6.96 0.60 18.83
C VAL A 28 -6.69 1.59 17.71
N THR A 29 -6.47 2.87 18.07
CA THR A 29 -6.11 3.91 17.11
C THR A 29 -4.80 3.59 16.40
N LEU A 30 -3.79 3.12 17.13
CA LEU A 30 -2.50 2.76 16.54
C LEU A 30 -2.60 1.60 15.55
N ILE A 31 -3.31 0.53 15.91
CA ILE A 31 -3.51 -0.63 15.03
C ILE A 31 -4.27 -0.22 13.76
N SER A 32 -5.27 0.66 13.89
CA SER A 32 -6.01 1.20 12.76
C SER A 32 -5.09 2.00 11.82
N GLU A 33 -4.28 2.91 12.38
CA GLU A 33 -3.33 3.70 11.59
C GLU A 33 -2.26 2.84 10.91
N VAL A 34 -1.70 1.84 11.61
CA VAL A 34 -0.74 0.91 11.02
C VAL A 34 -1.38 0.10 9.88
N SER A 35 -2.63 -0.33 10.03
CA SER A 35 -3.36 -1.03 8.97
C SER A 35 -3.60 -0.13 7.75
N ARG A 36 -3.91 1.15 7.98
CA ARG A 36 -4.06 2.18 6.92
C ARG A 36 -2.74 2.42 6.19
N LEU A 37 -1.64 2.63 6.91
CA LEU A 37 -0.29 2.80 6.38
C LEU A 37 0.15 1.56 5.58
N HIS A 38 -0.13 0.37 6.10
CA HIS A 38 0.17 -0.88 5.42
C HIS A 38 -0.58 -1.00 4.08
N ARG A 39 -1.88 -0.69 4.07
CA ARG A 39 -2.67 -0.68 2.84
C ARG A 39 -2.12 0.32 1.81
N ALA A 40 -1.80 1.54 2.25
CA ALA A 40 -1.22 2.56 1.39
C ALA A 40 0.13 2.13 0.77
N SER A 41 0.93 1.31 1.47
CA SER A 41 2.15 0.72 0.89
C SER A 41 1.87 -0.19 -0.31
N TYR A 42 0.72 -0.86 -0.33
CA TYR A 42 0.28 -1.68 -1.45
C TYR A 42 -0.29 -0.84 -2.59
N ASP A 43 -1.05 0.21 -2.26
CA ASP A 43 -1.62 1.11 -3.26
C ASP A 43 -0.52 1.86 -4.04
N ALA A 44 0.68 2.05 -3.46
CA ALA A 44 1.86 2.59 -4.14
C ALA A 44 2.29 1.78 -5.39
N TRP A 45 1.98 0.48 -5.45
CA TRP A 45 2.25 -0.33 -6.65
C TRP A 45 1.34 0.01 -7.83
N ALA A 46 0.20 0.64 -7.58
CA ALA A 46 -0.70 1.16 -8.60
C ALA A 46 -0.36 2.60 -9.02
N THR A 47 0.67 3.21 -8.43
CA THR A 47 1.10 4.56 -8.82
C THR A 47 1.70 4.54 -10.22
N GLU A 48 1.02 5.21 -11.13
CA GLU A 48 1.50 5.49 -12.49
C GLU A 48 2.23 6.85 -12.53
N GLY A 49 3.00 7.07 -13.60
CA GLY A 49 3.67 8.34 -13.84
C GLY A 49 5.11 8.42 -13.33
N GLU A 50 5.53 9.65 -13.00
CA GLU A 50 6.92 10.01 -12.71
C GLU A 50 7.38 9.51 -11.33
N PRO A 51 8.70 9.33 -11.12
CA PRO A 51 9.26 8.80 -9.87
C PRO A 51 8.87 9.58 -8.60
N GLU A 52 8.53 10.86 -8.73
CA GLU A 52 8.09 11.74 -7.65
C GLU A 52 6.75 11.28 -7.06
N ALA A 53 5.80 10.85 -7.89
CA ALA A 53 4.47 10.41 -7.42
C ALA A 53 4.58 9.19 -6.50
N LEU A 54 5.47 8.25 -6.83
CA LEU A 54 5.75 7.09 -5.98
C LEU A 54 6.36 7.52 -4.64
N TYR A 55 7.28 8.47 -4.66
CA TYR A 55 7.90 8.99 -3.45
C TYR A 55 6.87 9.70 -2.56
N ASP A 56 5.98 10.51 -3.14
CA ASP A 56 4.95 11.23 -2.40
C ASP A 56 4.03 10.27 -1.64
N VAL A 57 3.58 9.19 -2.28
CA VAL A 57 2.79 8.15 -1.61
C VAL A 57 3.61 7.46 -0.51
N LEU A 58 4.84 7.04 -0.81
CA LEU A 58 5.65 6.29 0.14
C LEU A 58 6.11 7.13 1.33
N SER A 59 6.38 8.42 1.18
CA SER A 59 6.78 9.32 2.27
C SER A 59 5.63 9.62 3.26
N GLY A 60 4.38 9.48 2.80
CA GLY A 60 3.21 9.45 3.67
C GLY A 60 3.09 8.19 4.53
N VAL A 61 3.90 7.17 4.25
CA VAL A 61 3.80 5.84 4.86
C VAL A 61 5.04 5.45 5.65
N TRP A 62 6.20 5.61 5.01
CA TRP A 62 7.50 5.19 5.49
C TRP A 62 8.36 6.40 5.85
N ALA A 63 9.27 6.23 6.80
CA ALA A 63 10.26 7.24 7.14
C ALA A 63 11.68 6.65 7.25
N GLY A 64 12.68 7.53 7.18
CA GLY A 64 14.08 7.17 7.36
C GLY A 64 14.62 6.22 6.28
N GLN A 65 15.45 5.27 6.70
CA GLN A 65 16.07 4.29 5.80
C GLN A 65 15.02 3.39 5.12
N ALA A 66 13.97 3.00 5.83
CA ALA A 66 12.91 2.15 5.28
C ALA A 66 12.19 2.82 4.11
N LEU A 67 11.96 4.13 4.15
CA LEU A 67 11.42 4.87 3.00
C LEU A 67 12.30 4.70 1.76
N THR A 68 13.61 4.86 1.93
CA THR A 68 14.57 4.71 0.81
C THR A 68 14.53 3.29 0.25
N GLU A 69 14.54 2.28 1.13
CA GLU A 69 14.51 0.87 0.75
C GLU A 69 13.23 0.51 -0.01
N GLN A 70 12.07 0.93 0.49
CA GLN A 70 10.80 0.68 -0.17
C GLN A 70 10.70 1.42 -1.51
N TYR A 71 11.13 2.68 -1.57
CA TYR A 71 11.16 3.45 -2.81
C TYR A 71 12.02 2.77 -3.88
N VAL A 72 13.25 2.38 -3.54
CA VAL A 72 14.16 1.71 -4.48
C VAL A 72 13.59 0.35 -4.90
N SER A 73 13.08 -0.43 -3.95
CA SER A 73 12.48 -1.74 -4.22
C SER A 73 11.31 -1.65 -5.20
N GLN A 74 10.36 -0.75 -4.95
CA GLN A 74 9.19 -0.56 -5.81
C GLN A 74 9.58 0.01 -7.17
N ARG A 75 10.48 1.01 -7.22
CA ARG A 75 10.96 1.59 -8.48
C ARG A 75 11.62 0.54 -9.37
N VAL A 76 12.50 -0.30 -8.81
CA VAL A 76 13.15 -1.38 -9.56
C VAL A 76 12.12 -2.45 -9.99
N GLY A 77 11.18 -2.81 -9.12
CA GLY A 77 10.10 -3.74 -9.44
C GLY A 77 9.24 -3.27 -10.61
N LEU A 78 8.75 -2.03 -10.56
CA LEU A 78 7.95 -1.42 -11.63
C LEU A 78 8.74 -1.29 -12.94
N ALA A 79 10.02 -0.89 -12.89
CA ALA A 79 10.86 -0.83 -14.07
C ALA A 79 11.04 -2.21 -14.74
N ARG A 80 11.21 -3.27 -13.94
CA ARG A 80 11.30 -4.66 -14.43
C ARG A 80 9.99 -5.13 -15.05
N LEU A 81 8.85 -4.84 -14.43
CA LEU A 81 7.53 -5.14 -14.99
C LEU A 81 7.35 -4.49 -16.36
N ARG A 82 7.64 -3.18 -16.48
CA ARG A 82 7.56 -2.46 -17.76
C ARG A 82 8.48 -3.05 -18.82
N ALA A 83 9.74 -3.33 -18.47
CA ALA A 83 10.71 -3.92 -19.40
C ALA A 83 10.28 -5.30 -19.91
N ALA A 84 9.63 -6.10 -19.07
CA ALA A 84 9.10 -7.41 -19.42
C ALA A 84 7.73 -7.37 -20.12
N LYS A 85 7.18 -6.18 -20.40
CA LYS A 85 5.78 -6.00 -20.82
C LYS A 85 4.80 -6.74 -19.89
N GLY A 86 5.15 -6.79 -18.61
CA GLY A 86 4.36 -7.39 -17.56
C GLY A 86 3.45 -6.37 -16.88
N GLY A 87 2.55 -6.88 -16.06
CA GLY A 87 1.54 -6.10 -15.36
C GLY A 87 1.31 -6.65 -13.96
N LEU A 88 0.84 -5.78 -13.07
CA LEU A 88 0.40 -6.13 -11.72
C LEU A 88 -0.92 -5.40 -11.46
N ALA A 89 -1.96 -6.14 -11.14
CA ALA A 89 -3.24 -5.58 -10.71
C ALA A 89 -3.54 -6.08 -9.30
N LEU A 90 -3.55 -5.16 -8.33
CA LEU A 90 -4.00 -5.46 -6.98
C LEU A 90 -5.54 -5.56 -6.98
N ARG A 91 -6.07 -6.73 -6.65
CA ARG A 91 -7.53 -6.98 -6.62
C ARG A 91 -8.10 -6.94 -5.21
N GLY A 92 -7.30 -7.29 -4.21
CA GLY A 92 -7.72 -7.22 -2.83
C GLY A 92 -6.59 -7.29 -1.83
N HIS A 93 -6.84 -6.70 -0.67
CA HIS A 93 -5.94 -6.67 0.46
C HIS A 93 -6.78 -6.66 1.73
N ARG A 94 -6.50 -7.60 2.63
CA ARG A 94 -7.20 -7.72 3.92
C ARG A 94 -6.21 -8.09 5.02
N VAL A 95 -6.20 -7.29 6.07
CA VAL A 95 -5.54 -7.65 7.33
C VAL A 95 -6.43 -8.66 8.06
N GLU A 96 -5.89 -9.83 8.37
CA GLU A 96 -6.56 -10.88 9.15
C GLU A 96 -6.31 -10.71 10.64
N GLU A 97 -5.10 -10.28 11.00
CA GLU A 97 -4.67 -10.11 12.39
C GLU A 97 -3.70 -8.93 12.49
N ALA A 98 -3.88 -8.11 13.52
CA ALA A 98 -2.97 -7.05 13.88
C ALA A 98 -2.80 -7.04 15.41
N THR A 99 -1.57 -7.13 15.86
CA THR A 99 -1.26 -7.25 17.29
C THR A 99 -0.17 -6.26 17.67
N LEU A 100 -0.47 -5.40 18.65
CA LEU A 100 0.52 -4.56 19.29
C LEU A 100 1.42 -5.45 20.17
N THR A 101 2.72 -5.48 19.85
CA THR A 101 3.70 -6.28 20.59
C THR A 101 4.56 -5.43 21.52
N ARG A 102 4.69 -4.14 21.23
CA ARG A 102 5.41 -3.16 22.05
C ARG A 102 4.85 -1.76 21.80
N LEU A 103 4.71 -0.98 22.87
CA LEU A 103 4.40 0.45 22.80
C LEU A 103 5.34 1.21 23.74
N ASN A 104 5.90 2.31 23.26
CA ASN A 104 6.71 3.24 24.03
C ASN A 104 6.37 4.69 23.63
N ALA A 105 7.04 5.67 24.23
CA ALA A 105 6.75 7.09 24.00
C ALA A 105 7.05 7.56 22.57
N ASP A 106 7.98 6.90 21.88
CA ASP A 106 8.52 7.34 20.59
C ASP A 106 8.06 6.44 19.42
N GLY A 107 7.33 5.36 19.72
CA GLY A 107 6.93 4.39 18.72
C GLY A 107 6.35 3.09 19.26
N ALA A 108 6.19 2.15 18.33
CA ALA A 108 5.56 0.86 18.60
C ALA A 108 6.09 -0.24 17.67
N THR A 109 5.80 -1.49 18.04
CA THR A 109 6.03 -2.66 17.20
C THR A 109 4.72 -3.41 17.02
N VAL A 110 4.30 -3.61 15.77
CA VAL A 110 3.02 -4.25 15.42
C VAL A 110 3.28 -5.46 14.53
N ARG A 111 2.72 -6.62 14.91
CA ARG A 111 2.70 -7.81 14.06
C ARG A 111 1.43 -7.79 13.21
N LEU A 112 1.58 -7.94 11.90
CA LEU A 112 0.46 -8.06 10.97
C LEU A 112 0.47 -9.41 10.28
N ARG A 113 -0.72 -9.99 10.11
CA ARG A 113 -1.00 -11.08 9.16
C ARG A 113 -2.07 -10.60 8.20
N TRP A 114 -1.83 -10.79 6.91
CA TRP A 114 -2.74 -10.32 5.88
C TRP A 114 -2.76 -11.23 4.66
N ILE A 115 -3.79 -11.07 3.85
CA ILE A 115 -3.91 -11.70 2.54
C ILE A 115 -3.94 -10.60 1.50
N VAL A 116 -3.19 -10.82 0.42
CA VAL A 116 -3.27 -10.04 -0.79
C VAL A 116 -3.69 -10.94 -1.95
N GLY A 117 -4.58 -10.43 -2.80
CA GLY A 117 -5.02 -11.04 -4.03
C GLY A 117 -4.77 -10.09 -5.19
N GLY A 118 -4.31 -10.62 -6.31
CA GLY A 118 -4.10 -9.81 -7.51
C GLY A 118 -3.81 -10.67 -8.72
N GLN A 119 -3.66 -10.00 -9.85
CA GLN A 119 -3.27 -10.61 -11.11
C GLN A 119 -1.84 -10.16 -11.46
N VAL A 120 -1.03 -11.11 -11.91
CA VAL A 120 0.31 -10.84 -12.45
C VAL A 120 0.33 -11.25 -13.91
N THR A 121 0.74 -10.33 -14.77
CA THR A 121 0.84 -10.55 -16.22
C THR A 121 2.31 -10.62 -16.63
N HIS A 122 2.68 -11.58 -17.47
CA HIS A 122 3.96 -11.65 -18.15
C HIS A 122 3.81 -12.35 -19.50
N GLU A 123 4.57 -11.91 -20.51
CA GLU A 123 4.65 -12.60 -21.82
C GLU A 123 3.28 -12.88 -22.48
N GLY A 124 2.30 -11.98 -22.26
CA GLY A 124 0.95 -12.12 -22.82
C GLY A 124 0.00 -13.05 -22.06
N HIS A 125 0.39 -13.56 -20.89
CA HIS A 125 -0.46 -14.38 -20.03
C HIS A 125 -0.61 -13.77 -18.65
N SER A 126 -1.81 -13.93 -18.07
CA SER A 126 -2.15 -13.46 -16.73
C SER A 126 -2.37 -14.64 -15.78
N HIS A 127 -1.89 -14.49 -14.55
CA HIS A 127 -2.10 -15.45 -13.47
C HIS A 127 -2.63 -14.75 -12.23
N ASP A 128 -3.76 -15.22 -11.74
CA ASP A 128 -4.23 -14.82 -10.43
C ASP A 128 -3.36 -15.43 -9.33
N ARG A 129 -3.06 -14.60 -8.34
CA ARG A 129 -2.20 -14.92 -7.21
C ARG A 129 -2.90 -14.45 -5.95
N VAL A 130 -3.05 -15.38 -5.01
CA VAL A 130 -3.44 -15.07 -3.65
C VAL A 130 -2.35 -15.58 -2.73
N SER A 131 -1.87 -14.70 -1.86
CA SER A 131 -0.83 -15.01 -0.89
C SER A 131 -1.21 -14.46 0.46
N ARG A 132 -0.95 -15.26 1.49
CA ARG A 132 -0.97 -14.85 2.89
C ARG A 132 0.46 -14.51 3.30
N TYR A 133 0.60 -13.43 4.06
CA TYR A 133 1.87 -12.97 4.58
C TYR A 133 1.76 -12.70 6.07
N GLU A 134 2.92 -12.68 6.71
CA GLU A 134 3.07 -12.22 8.06
C GLU A 134 4.37 -11.43 8.20
N ALA A 135 4.33 -10.31 8.92
CA ALA A 135 5.50 -9.50 9.20
C ALA A 135 5.36 -8.75 10.53
N VAL A 136 6.48 -8.31 11.05
CA VAL A 136 6.56 -7.38 12.17
C VAL A 136 6.98 -6.02 11.62
N TYR A 137 6.30 -4.97 12.05
CA TYR A 137 6.56 -3.58 11.67
C TYR A 137 7.01 -2.78 12.88
N ASP A 138 8.05 -1.97 12.69
CA ASP A 138 8.40 -0.92 13.63
C ASP A 138 7.79 0.40 13.15
N VAL A 139 7.24 1.13 14.10
CA VAL A 139 6.49 2.37 13.90
C VAL A 139 7.14 3.46 14.73
N ALA A 140 7.43 4.60 14.11
CA ALA A 140 7.87 5.80 14.82
C ALA A 140 6.72 6.80 14.91
N PHE A 141 6.61 7.49 16.04
CA PHE A 141 5.68 8.61 16.20
C PHE A 141 6.38 9.89 15.78
N THR A 142 6.03 10.41 14.59
CA THR A 142 6.55 11.68 14.09
C THR A 142 5.55 12.81 14.38
N PRO A 143 5.97 14.08 14.29
CA PRO A 143 5.06 15.22 14.42
C PRO A 143 3.88 15.19 13.42
N GLU A 144 4.07 14.55 12.26
CA GLU A 144 3.08 14.36 11.19
C GLU A 144 2.30 13.04 11.33
N GLY A 145 2.39 12.39 12.49
CA GLY A 145 1.72 11.14 12.82
C GLY A 145 2.61 9.89 12.66
N PRO A 146 2.06 8.69 12.88
CA PRO A 146 2.82 7.45 12.79
C PRO A 146 3.41 7.23 11.39
N ARG A 147 4.63 6.69 11.34
CA ARG A 147 5.28 6.22 10.11
C ARG A 147 5.92 4.85 10.33
N LEU A 148 5.92 4.03 9.29
CA LEU A 148 6.63 2.75 9.30
C LEU A 148 8.14 3.03 9.12
N VAL A 149 8.97 2.49 10.00
CA VAL A 149 10.43 2.69 10.00
C VAL A 149 11.22 1.40 9.86
N GLY A 150 10.53 0.25 9.90
CA GLY A 150 11.13 -1.05 9.69
C GLY A 150 10.08 -2.11 9.41
N VAL A 151 10.48 -3.16 8.70
CA VAL A 151 9.65 -4.33 8.43
C VAL A 151 10.50 -5.59 8.41
N TRP A 152 10.03 -6.64 9.10
CA TRP A 152 10.67 -7.95 9.14
C TRP A 152 9.66 -9.01 8.72
N PRO A 153 9.73 -9.48 7.46
CA PRO A 153 8.92 -10.61 7.00
C PRO A 153 9.15 -11.83 7.90
N LYS A 154 8.08 -12.53 8.22
CA LYS A 154 8.09 -13.74 9.07
C LYS A 154 7.64 -14.97 8.31
N ASP A 155 6.55 -14.85 7.56
CA ASP A 155 5.99 -15.96 6.78
C ASP A 155 5.39 -15.45 5.47
N GLN A 156 5.42 -16.32 4.46
CA GLN A 156 4.77 -16.12 3.18
C GLN A 156 4.27 -17.47 2.67
N ARG A 157 2.97 -17.51 2.35
CA ARG A 157 2.34 -18.71 1.79
C ARG A 157 1.41 -18.35 0.64
N ARG A 158 1.66 -18.95 -0.52
CA ARG A 158 0.70 -18.93 -1.63
C ARG A 158 -0.51 -19.79 -1.26
N LEU A 159 -1.71 -19.26 -1.43
CA LEU A 159 -2.95 -20.00 -1.22
C LEU A 159 -3.38 -20.65 -2.54
N ALA A 160 -3.95 -21.86 -2.45
CA ALA A 160 -4.46 -22.58 -3.62
C ALA A 160 -5.71 -21.91 -4.23
N ALA A 161 -6.51 -21.26 -3.38
CA ALA A 161 -7.69 -20.49 -3.75
C ALA A 161 -7.82 -19.28 -2.81
N PRO A 162 -8.52 -18.20 -3.21
CA PRO A 162 -8.90 -17.14 -2.29
C PRO A 162 -9.75 -17.69 -1.14
N PRO A 163 -9.70 -17.06 0.05
CA PRO A 163 -10.70 -17.27 1.09
C PRO A 163 -12.12 -17.07 0.54
N PRO A 164 -13.17 -17.74 1.09
CA PRO A 164 -14.54 -17.62 0.58
C PRO A 164 -15.05 -16.19 0.46
N ASP A 165 -14.67 -15.31 1.39
CA ASP A 165 -15.08 -13.90 1.40
C ASP A 165 -14.18 -12.98 0.55
N ALA A 166 -13.11 -13.55 0.00
CA ALA A 166 -12.17 -12.91 -0.92
C ALA A 166 -12.36 -13.41 -2.37
N GLU A 167 -13.26 -14.38 -2.63
CA GLU A 167 -13.62 -14.79 -3.99
C GLU A 167 -14.09 -13.59 -4.84
N ARG A 168 -14.83 -12.67 -4.21
CA ARG A 168 -15.28 -11.41 -4.84
C ARG A 168 -14.16 -10.57 -5.45
N TRP A 169 -12.91 -10.71 -4.99
CA TRP A 169 -11.78 -9.97 -5.57
C TRP A 169 -11.51 -10.35 -7.03
N PHE A 170 -11.98 -11.52 -7.47
CA PHE A 170 -11.71 -12.07 -8.80
C PHE A 170 -12.98 -12.27 -9.64
N ILE A 171 -14.16 -11.92 -9.12
CA ILE A 171 -15.45 -12.14 -9.81
C ILE A 171 -15.81 -10.97 -10.75
N GLU A 172 -15.20 -9.79 -10.60
CA GLU A 172 -15.55 -8.59 -11.40
C GLU A 172 -15.06 -8.61 -12.86
N ASP A 173 -14.26 -9.59 -13.29
CA ASP A 173 -13.82 -9.72 -14.70
C ASP A 173 -14.75 -10.63 -15.55
N VAL A 174 -15.91 -11.07 -15.05
CA VAL A 174 -16.82 -12.03 -15.74
C VAL A 174 -18.04 -11.39 -16.41
N ILE A 175 -18.23 -10.06 -16.34
CA ILE A 175 -19.19 -9.38 -17.23
C ILE A 175 -18.45 -8.94 -18.49
N ASP A 176 -18.34 -9.88 -19.42
CA ASP A 176 -17.99 -9.62 -20.81
C ASP A 176 -18.98 -8.60 -21.43
N PRO A 177 -18.53 -7.49 -22.05
CA PRO A 177 -19.41 -6.58 -22.80
C PRO A 177 -20.05 -7.23 -24.04
N MET A 178 -19.80 -8.51 -24.34
CA MET A 178 -20.49 -9.24 -25.42
C MET A 178 -22.00 -9.46 -25.22
N MET A 179 -22.60 -9.06 -24.10
CA MET A 179 -24.07 -9.16 -23.91
C MET A 179 -24.87 -7.89 -24.25
N GLU A 180 -24.23 -6.79 -24.66
CA GLU A 180 -24.93 -5.57 -25.09
C GLU A 180 -25.09 -5.41 -26.61
N ALA A 181 -24.75 -6.46 -27.38
CA ALA A 181 -24.99 -6.51 -28.83
C ALA A 181 -26.12 -7.49 -29.18
N ASN A 182 -27.33 -7.29 -28.63
CA ASN A 182 -28.53 -7.89 -29.20
C ASN A 182 -29.80 -7.04 -28.96
N THR A 183 -29.68 -5.74 -29.18
CA THR A 183 -30.81 -4.82 -29.36
C THR A 183 -30.73 -4.20 -30.75
N ASP A 184 -30.79 -5.03 -31.80
CA ASP A 184 -31.34 -4.63 -33.10
C ASP A 184 -31.43 -5.85 -34.04
N ALA A 185 -32.61 -6.47 -34.05
CA ALA A 185 -33.03 -7.30 -35.17
C ALA A 185 -34.48 -6.96 -35.50
N PRO A 186 -34.78 -6.39 -36.68
CA PRO A 186 -36.15 -6.11 -37.09
C PRO A 186 -36.90 -7.44 -37.28
N ARG A 187 -38.07 -7.56 -36.63
CA ARG A 187 -39.02 -8.64 -36.91
C ARG A 187 -39.69 -8.39 -38.27
N THR A 188 -39.02 -8.75 -39.36
CA THR A 188 -39.69 -9.06 -40.62
C THR A 188 -40.22 -10.49 -40.55
N LEU A 189 -41.49 -10.62 -40.14
CA LEU A 189 -42.27 -11.83 -40.34
C LEU A 189 -42.84 -11.75 -41.76
N ASP A 190 -42.12 -12.38 -42.68
CA ASP A 190 -42.51 -12.54 -44.06
C ASP A 190 -43.71 -13.48 -44.17
N ALA A 191 -44.53 -13.19 -45.17
CA ALA A 191 -45.67 -14.00 -45.57
C ALA A 191 -45.23 -15.38 -46.07
N LEU A 192 -46.23 -16.22 -46.39
CA LEU A 192 -46.16 -17.49 -47.12
C LEU A 192 -46.13 -18.77 -46.25
N ARG A 193 -47.30 -19.13 -45.72
CA ARG A 193 -47.81 -20.50 -45.85
C ARG A 193 -49.19 -20.46 -46.48
N GLY A 194 -49.26 -20.92 -47.72
CA GLY A 194 -50.51 -21.10 -48.46
C GLY A 194 -51.08 -22.51 -48.33
N GLY A 195 -52.39 -22.60 -48.60
CA GLY A 195 -53.15 -23.77 -49.06
C GLY A 195 -53.46 -24.85 -48.01
N PRO A 196 -54.55 -25.63 -48.17
CA PRO A 196 -55.42 -25.78 -49.36
C PRO A 196 -56.68 -24.91 -49.41
#